data_AF-A0AAW5N164-F1
#
_entry.id   AF-A0AAW5N164-F1
#
_cell.length_a   1.000
_cell.length_b   1.000
_cell.length_c   1.000
_cell.angle_alpha   90.00
_cell.angle_beta   90.00
_cell.angle_gamma   90.00
#
_symmetry.space_group_name_H-M   'P 1'
#
loop_
_entity.id
_entity.type
_entity.pdbx_description
1 polymer ?
#
loop_
_entity_poly.entity_id
_entity_poly.type
_entity_poly.pdbx_seq_one_letter_code
_entity_poly.pdbx_strand_id
1 'polypeptide(L)' 'DDFKSINDTRGHANGDRVLRGFGSLMNGALRRADRAFRVGGDEFAVLFPHTDLEGARVVARRLLTQALEPTVSFEEA' A
#
# COMPACT_ATOMS: atom_id res chain seq x y z
N ASP A 1 5.15 -7.26 5.27
CA ASP A 1 5.77 -7.85 6.48
C ASP A 1 7.24 -7.45 6.57
N ASP A 2 7.75 -7.39 7.79
CA ASP A 2 9.09 -6.91 8.18
C ASP A 2 9.39 -5.41 7.98
N PHE A 3 8.38 -4.55 8.09
CA PHE A 3 8.59 -3.09 8.02
C PHE A 3 9.59 -2.58 9.07
N LYS A 4 9.59 -3.19 10.27
CA LYS A 4 10.57 -2.88 11.32
C LYS A 4 12.01 -3.16 10.87
N SER A 5 12.26 -4.25 10.15
CA SER A 5 13.58 -4.58 9.61
C SER A 5 14.08 -3.51 8.62
N ILE A 6 13.18 -2.95 7.81
CA ILE A 6 13.50 -1.83 6.91
C ILE A 6 13.94 -0.61 7.73
N ASN A 7 13.20 -0.26 8.79
CA ASN A 7 13.57 0.85 9.67
C ASN A 7 14.92 0.61 10.35
N ASP A 8 15.14 -0.58 10.87
CA ASP A 8 16.36 -0.92 11.62
C ASP A 8 17.59 -0.96 10.69
N THR A 9 17.43 -1.41 9.44
CA THR A 9 18.54 -1.59 8.48
C THR A 9 18.80 -0.34 7.63
N ARG A 10 17.76 0.41 7.28
CA ARG A 10 17.81 1.53 6.32
C ARG A 10 17.38 2.87 6.91
N GLY A 11 17.00 2.91 8.19
CA GLY A 11 16.55 4.09 8.88
C GLY A 11 15.09 4.47 8.57
N HIS A 12 14.50 5.23 9.49
CA HIS A 12 13.10 5.65 9.43
C HIS A 12 12.74 6.45 8.17
N ALA A 13 13.67 7.23 7.60
CA ALA A 13 13.41 7.97 6.37
C ALA A 13 13.08 7.05 5.18
N ASN A 14 13.70 5.87 5.11
CA ASN A 14 13.38 4.87 4.09
C ASN A 14 12.06 4.16 4.38
N GLY A 15 11.77 3.86 5.66
CA GLY A 15 10.46 3.37 6.04
C GLY A 15 9.33 4.33 5.64
N ASP A 16 9.51 5.62 5.88
CA ASP A 16 8.56 6.65 5.46
C ASP A 16 8.35 6.67 3.94
N ARG A 17 9.42 6.50 3.15
CA ARG A 17 9.31 6.41 1.68
C ARG A 17 8.48 5.20 1.26
N VAL A 18 8.70 4.04 1.90
CA VAL A 18 7.90 2.82 1.65
C VAL A 18 6.43 3.06 1.97
N LEU A 19 6.12 3.63 3.13
CA LEU A 19 4.74 3.91 3.54
C LEU A 19 4.05 4.92 2.60
N ARG A 20 4.76 5.97 2.15
CA ARG A 20 4.24 6.92 1.16
C ARG A 20 3.98 6.24 -0.18
N GLY A 21 4.92 5.43 -0.66
CA GLY A 21 4.77 4.66 -1.89
C GLY A 21 3.55 3.73 -1.84
N PHE A 22 3.38 3.02 -0.73
CA PHE A 22 2.21 2.16 -0.53
C PHE A 22 0.89 2.97 -0.50
N GLY A 23 0.89 4.14 0.16
CA GLY A 23 -0.24 5.06 0.13
C GLY A 23 -0.62 5.53 -1.28
N SER A 24 0.37 5.89 -2.10
CA SER A 24 0.15 6.26 -3.51
C SER A 24 -0.37 5.09 -4.35
N LEU A 25 0.17 3.89 -4.13
CA LEU A 25 -0.30 2.67 -4.80
C LEU A 25 -1.77 2.40 -4.48
N MET A 26 -2.16 2.48 -3.20
CA MET A 26 -3.57 2.35 -2.82
C MET A 26 -4.45 3.40 -3.49
N ASN A 27 -4.04 4.67 -3.49
CA ASN A 27 -4.81 5.74 -4.14
C ASN A 27 -4.98 5.52 -5.65
N GLY A 28 -3.97 4.96 -6.33
CA GLY A 28 -4.05 4.64 -7.77
C GLY A 28 -4.93 3.43 -8.07
N ALA A 29 -5.02 2.47 -7.15
CA ALA A 29 -5.84 1.28 -7.34
C ALA A 29 -7.30 1.52 -6.96
N LEU A 30 -7.57 2.28 -5.90
CA LEU A 30 -8.91 2.41 -5.32
C LEU A 30 -9.84 3.31 -6.13
N ARG A 31 -11.14 3.01 -6.10
CA ARG A 31 -12.17 3.86 -6.73
C ARG A 31 -12.43 5.06 -5.85
N ARG A 32 -13.05 6.11 -6.41
CA ARG A 32 -13.40 7.33 -5.65
C ARG A 32 -14.30 7.09 -4.43
N ALA A 33 -15.12 6.04 -4.47
CA ALA A 33 -15.99 5.67 -3.35
C ALA A 33 -15.26 4.89 -2.25
N ASP A 34 -14.17 4.21 -2.59
CA ASP A 34 -13.39 3.41 -1.64
C ASP A 34 -12.57 4.35 -0.75
N ARG A 35 -12.30 3.93 0.48
CA ARG A 35 -11.53 4.73 1.44
C ARG A 35 -10.45 3.88 2.09
N ALA A 36 -9.19 4.26 1.88
CA ALA A 36 -8.05 3.68 2.59
C ALA A 36 -7.73 4.48 3.86
N PHE A 37 -7.28 3.77 4.88
CA PHE A 37 -6.88 4.31 6.17
C PHE A 37 -5.60 3.62 6.62
N ARG A 38 -4.70 4.39 7.23
CA ARG A 38 -3.60 3.84 8.01
C ARG A 38 -4.08 3.69 9.45
N VAL A 39 -4.14 2.45 9.94
CA VAL A 39 -4.68 2.13 11.26
C VAL A 39 -3.59 1.90 12.30
N GLY A 40 -2.36 1.63 11.85
CA GLY A 40 -1.18 1.40 12.69
C GLY A 40 0.11 1.87 12.04
N GLY A 41 1.24 1.36 12.54
CA GLY A 41 2.58 1.69 12.04
C GLY A 41 2.74 1.34 10.56
N ASP A 42 2.53 0.08 10.20
CA ASP A 42 2.58 -0.44 8.83
C ASP A 42 1.26 -1.10 8.40
N GLU A 43 0.21 -0.92 9.20
CA GLU A 43 -1.10 -1.52 8.99
C GLU A 43 -2.06 -0.56 8.29
N PHE A 44 -2.74 -1.07 7.27
CA PHE A 44 -3.72 -0.34 6.47
C PHE A 44 -5.04 -1.10 6.37
N ALA A 45 -6.13 -0.36 6.32
CA ALA A 45 -7.48 -0.87 6.12
C ALA A 45 -8.17 -0.14 4.97
N VAL A 46 -9.04 -0.85 4.23
CA VAL A 46 -9.84 -0.26 3.16
C VAL A 46 -11.31 -0.55 3.39
N LEU A 47 -12.14 0.48 3.30
CA LEU A 47 -13.59 0.38 3.25
C LEU A 47 -14.05 0.40 1.79
N PHE A 48 -14.90 -0.57 1.43
CA PHE A 48 -15.48 -0.71 0.09
C PHE A 48 -17.01 -0.53 0.14
N PRO A 49 -17.53 0.70 0.01
CA PRO A 49 -18.97 0.91 -0.05
C PRO A 49 -19.60 0.15 -1.23
N HIS A 50 -20.81 -0.36 -1.03
CA HIS A 50 -21.59 -1.05 -2.07
C HIS A 50 -20.84 -2.18 -2.77
N THR A 51 -19.91 -2.84 -2.07
CA THR A 51 -19.08 -3.92 -2.59
C THR A 51 -19.23 -5.12 -1.67
N ASP A 52 -19.52 -6.27 -2.25
CA ASP A 52 -19.58 -7.52 -1.51
C ASP A 52 -18.18 -8.10 -1.27
N LEU A 53 -18.14 -9.25 -0.59
CA LEU A 53 -16.89 -9.91 -0.24
C LEU A 53 -16.06 -10.34 -1.46
N GLU A 54 -16.71 -10.73 -2.56
CA GLU A 54 -16.00 -11.17 -3.76
C GLU A 54 -15.35 -9.98 -4.47
N GLY A 55 -16.10 -8.89 -4.64
CA GLY A 55 -15.57 -7.64 -5.19
C GLY A 55 -14.41 -7.09 -4.37
N ALA A 56 -14.54 -7.10 -3.03
CA ALA A 56 -13.47 -6.68 -2.13
C ALA A 56 -12.20 -7.55 -2.29
N ARG A 57 -12.36 -8.88 -2.43
CA ARG A 57 -11.24 -9.79 -2.68
C ARG A 57 -10.54 -9.53 -4.00
N VAL A 58 -11.27 -9.18 -5.06
CA VAL A 58 -10.68 -8.81 -6.35
C VAL A 58 -9.79 -7.59 -6.20
N VAL A 59 -10.27 -6.55 -5.51
CA VAL A 59 -9.49 -5.33 -5.30
C VAL A 59 -8.27 -5.59 -4.41
N ALA A 60 -8.45 -6.36 -3.32
CA ALA A 60 -7.35 -6.75 -2.43
C ALA A 60 -6.25 -7.54 -3.17
N ARG A 61 -6.63 -8.49 -4.05
CA ARG A 61 -5.66 -9.22 -4.88
C ARG A 61 -4.91 -8.30 -5.83
N ARG A 62 -5.59 -7.35 -6.48
CA ARG A 62 -4.93 -6.38 -7.36
C ARG A 62 -3.93 -5.51 -6.60
N LEU A 63 -4.29 -5.03 -5.41
CA LEU A 63 -3.39 -4.28 -4.54
C LEU A 63 -2.16 -5.11 -4.18
N LEU A 64 -2.36 -6.38 -3.81
CA LEU A 64 -1.28 -7.29 -3.49
C LEU A 64 -0.35 -7.53 -4.69
N THR A 65 -0.90 -7.79 -5.87
CA THR A 65 -0.11 -7.96 -7.10
C THR A 65 0.73 -6.72 -7.39
N GLN A 66 0.13 -5.53 -7.35
CA GLN A 66 0.87 -4.28 -7.59
C GLN A 66 1.94 -4.01 -6.54
N ALA A 67 1.70 -4.36 -5.27
CA ALA A 67 2.66 -4.15 -4.19
C ALA A 67 3.86 -5.12 -4.25
N LEU A 68 3.68 -6.28 -4.89
CA LEU A 68 4.72 -7.28 -5.10
C LEU A 68 5.46 -7.10 -6.43
N GLU A 69 4.89 -6.34 -7.37
CA GLU A 69 5.61 -5.97 -8.59
C GLU A 69 6.82 -5.11 -8.22
N PRO A 70 8.02 -5.43 -8.73
CA PRO A 70 9.17 -4.58 -8.52
C PRO A 70 8.91 -3.22 -9.17
N THR A 71 8.68 -2.20 -8.35
CA THR A 71 8.62 -0.82 -8.83
C THR A 71 9.92 -0.51 -9.56
N VAL A 72 9.86 -0.40 -10.87
CA VAL A 72 10.99 0.05 -11.70
C VAL A 72 11.27 1.50 -11.31
N SER A 73 12.23 1.72 -10.42
CA SER A 73 12.70 3.06 -10.08
C SER A 73 13.76 3.47 -11.09
N PHE A 74 13.41 4.35 -12.03
CA PHE A 74 14.37 5.25 -12.66
C PHE A 74 14.12 6.64 -12.10
N GLU A 75 15.09 7.14 -11.34
CA GLU A 75 15.70 8.48 -11.50
C GLU A 75 16.60 8.74 -10.27
N GLU A 76 17.90 8.46 -10.46
CA GLU A 76 18.95 9.20 -9.78
C GLU A 76 19.16 10.48 -10.59
N ALA A 77 18.98 11.64 -9.94
CA ALA A 77 19.41 12.95 -10.42
C ALA A 77 20.20 13.63 -9.31
#